data_AF-A0A7L3PPF6-F1
#
_entry.id   AF-A0A7L3PPF6-F1
#
_cell.length_a   1.000
_cell.length_b   1.000
_cell.length_c   1.000
_cell.angle_alpha   90.00
_cell.angle_beta   90.00
_cell.angle_gamma   90.00
#
_symmetry.space_group_name_H-M   'P 1'
#
loop_
_entity.id
_entity.type
_entity.pdbx_description
1 polymer ?
#
loop_
_entity_poly.entity_id
_entity_poly.type
_entity_poly.pdbx_seq_one_letter_code
_entity_poly.pdbx_strand_id
1 'polypeptide(L)' 'VAFPLFVDFRRPELLVNNTINLHLTSEPGVTVGIWHTVPGSRGAEARGQDQRWYEEALADAHPVIIYLHGNGGTR' A
#
# COMPACT_ATOMS: atom_id res chain seq x y z
N VAL A 1 5.76 21.58 5.03
CA VAL A 1 5.18 20.21 5.12
C VAL A 1 5.72 19.59 6.39
N ALA A 2 4.85 19.13 7.29
CA ALA A 2 5.30 18.43 8.49
C ALA A 2 5.63 16.99 8.10
N PHE A 3 6.90 16.61 8.23
CA PHE A 3 7.32 15.23 8.09
C PHE A 3 6.91 14.48 9.36
N PRO A 4 6.24 13.33 9.28
CA PRO A 4 5.84 12.62 10.48
C PRO A 4 7.07 11.93 11.08
N LEU A 5 7.59 12.51 12.16
CA LEU A 5 8.70 11.92 12.92
C LEU A 5 8.22 10.64 13.62
N PHE A 6 9.09 9.64 13.69
CA PHE A 6 8.87 8.38 14.41
C PHE A 6 7.76 7.47 13.86
N VAL A 7 7.46 7.58 12.56
CA VAL A 7 6.50 6.70 11.88
C VAL A 7 7.16 5.42 11.38
N ASP A 8 6.55 4.26 11.69
CA ASP A 8 6.91 2.99 11.06
C ASP A 8 6.19 2.83 9.71
N PHE A 9 6.88 3.21 8.64
CA PHE A 9 6.35 3.09 7.27
C PHE A 9 6.18 1.64 6.78
N ARG A 10 6.62 0.63 7.56
CA ARG A 10 6.34 -0.78 7.27
C ARG A 10 4.93 -1.19 7.69
N ARG A 11 4.25 -0.35 8.48
CA ARG A 11 2.90 -0.55 9.00
C ARG A 11 1.93 0.55 8.52
N PRO A 12 1.67 0.64 7.20
CA PRO A 12 0.82 1.70 6.64
C PRO A 12 -0.60 1.70 7.17
N GLU A 13 -1.09 0.57 7.68
CA GLU A 13 -2.43 0.44 8.26
C GLU A 13 -2.63 1.33 9.49
N LEU A 14 -1.54 1.81 10.10
CA LEU A 14 -1.57 2.77 11.21
C LEU A 14 -1.68 4.24 10.75
N LEU A 15 -1.50 4.50 9.45
CA LEU A 15 -1.37 5.84 8.87
C LEU A 15 -2.47 6.13 7.86
N VAL A 16 -2.82 5.13 7.05
CA VAL A 16 -3.79 5.23 5.95
C VAL A 16 -4.76 4.07 6.07
N ASN A 17 -6.06 4.41 6.11
CA ASN A 17 -7.11 3.40 6.17
C ASN A 17 -7.05 2.45 4.96
N ASN A 18 -7.45 1.20 5.19
CA ASN A 18 -7.58 0.18 4.15
C ASN A 18 -6.31 -0.02 3.33
N THR A 19 -5.14 0.16 3.96
CA THR A 19 -3.84 0.09 3.30
C THR A 19 -2.98 -0.98 3.95
N ILE A 20 -2.36 -1.82 3.13
CA ILE A 20 -1.37 -2.81 3.58
C ILE A 20 -0.04 -2.59 2.89
N ASN A 21 1.01 -3.18 3.47
CA ASN A 21 2.32 -3.25 2.85
C ASN A 21 2.47 -4.58 2.09
N LEU A 22 2.79 -4.51 0.80
CA LEU A 22 3.12 -5.66 -0.04
C LEU A 22 4.57 -5.54 -0.53
N HIS A 23 5.15 -6.65 -0.97
CA HIS A 23 6.52 -6.68 -1.46
C HIS A 23 6.57 -7.33 -2.84
N LEU A 24 7.14 -6.62 -3.81
CA LEU A 24 7.32 -7.11 -5.17
C LEU A 24 8.79 -7.36 -5.45
N THR A 25 9.12 -8.55 -5.94
CA THR A 25 10.44 -8.82 -6.52
C THR A 25 10.49 -8.18 -7.90
N SER A 26 11.54 -7.41 -8.17
CA SER A 26 11.73 -6.71 -9.43
C SER A 26 12.92 -7.29 -10.20
N GLU A 27 14.09 -6.65 -10.11
CA GLU A 27 15.34 -7.12 -10.69
C GLU A 27 16.07 -8.09 -9.73
N PRO A 28 17.08 -8.85 -10.20
CA PRO A 28 17.84 -9.76 -9.35
C PRO A 28 18.39 -9.08 -8.10
N GLY A 29 17.97 -9.56 -6.92
CA GLY A 29 18.39 -9.03 -5.63
C GLY A 29 17.63 -7.78 -5.16
N VAL A 30 16.60 -7.32 -5.88
CA VAL A 30 15.82 -6.12 -5.55
C VAL A 30 14.37 -6.45 -5.22
N THR A 31 13.96 -6.12 -4.00
CA THR A 31 12.57 -6.18 -3.53
C THR A 31 12.06 -4.77 -3.25
N VAL A 32 10.91 -4.41 -3.82
CA VAL A 32 10.26 -3.12 -3.64
C VAL A 32 9.07 -3.28 -2.69
N GLY A 33 9.04 -2.49 -1.62
CA GLY A 33 7.86 -2.35 -0.77
C GLY A 33 6.84 -1.42 -1.42
N ILE A 34 5.61 -1.87 -1.57
CA ILE A 34 4.49 -1.08 -2.09
C ILE A 34 3.40 -0.97 -1.03
N TRP A 35 2.71 0.16 -1.01
CA TRP A 35 1.48 0.28 -0.24
C TRP A 35 0.31 0.05 -1.17
N HIS A 36 -0.53 -0.95 -0.86
CA HIS A 36 -1.77 -1.20 -1.58
C HIS A 36 -2.95 -0.71 -0.74
N THR A 37 -3.70 0.24 -1.28
CA THR A 37 -4.89 0.81 -0.65
C THR A 37 -6.13 0.47 -1.46
N VAL A 38 -7.13 -0.17 -0.86
CA VAL A 38 -8.42 -0.36 -1.53
C VAL A 38 -9.31 0.89 -1.38
N PRO A 39 -10.20 1.18 -2.35
CA PRO A 39 -11.08 2.35 -2.29
C PRO A 39 -11.90 2.41 -0.99
N GLY A 40 -12.15 3.63 -0.49
CA GLY A 40 -12.92 3.82 0.75
C GLY A 40 -14.31 3.20 0.73
N SER A 41 -14.92 3.07 -0.45
CA SER A 41 -16.20 2.36 -0.65
C SER A 41 -16.16 0.88 -0.24
N ARG A 42 -14.98 0.24 -0.26
CA ARG A 42 -14.76 -1.15 0.15
C ARG A 42 -14.12 -1.27 1.54
N GLY A 43 -14.03 -0.17 2.29
CA GLY A 43 -13.36 -0.16 3.61
C GLY A 43 -14.02 -1.08 4.64
N ALA A 44 -15.33 -1.33 4.53
CA ALA A 44 -16.02 -2.30 5.37
C ALA A 44 -15.58 -3.75 5.09
N GLU A 45 -15.41 -4.10 3.81
CA GLU A 45 -14.94 -5.43 3.39
C GLU A 45 -13.47 -5.65 3.80
N ALA A 46 -12.65 -4.61 3.69
CA ALA A 46 -11.21 -4.65 3.94
C ALA A 46 -10.84 -4.79 5.42
N ARG A 47 -11.76 -4.47 6.34
CA ARG A 47 -11.50 -4.44 7.77
C ARG A 47 -11.21 -5.85 8.30
N GLY A 48 -10.02 -6.04 8.85
CA GLY A 48 -9.59 -7.31 9.44
C GLY A 48 -9.21 -8.38 8.43
N GLN A 49 -9.15 -8.03 7.14
CA GLN A 49 -8.70 -8.95 6.10
C GLN A 49 -7.19 -9.12 6.10
N ASP A 50 -6.75 -10.26 5.58
CA ASP A 50 -5.34 -10.62 5.45
C ASP A 50 -4.77 -10.22 4.09
N GLN A 51 -3.47 -10.43 3.92
CA GLN A 51 -2.75 -10.10 2.69
C GLN A 51 -3.38 -10.73 1.44
N ARG A 52 -3.86 -11.97 1.53
CA ARG A 52 -4.40 -12.72 0.39
C ARG A 52 -5.66 -12.03 -0.15
N TRP A 53 -6.54 -11.56 0.73
CA TRP A 53 -7.73 -10.82 0.31
C TRP A 53 -7.37 -9.54 -0.46
N TYR A 54 -6.35 -8.80 -0.02
CA TYR A 54 -5.89 -7.60 -0.73
C TYR A 54 -5.25 -7.93 -2.09
N GLU A 55 -4.55 -9.05 -2.22
CA GLU A 55 -4.01 -9.53 -3.51
C GLU A 55 -5.15 -9.93 -4.46
N GLU A 56 -6.18 -10.61 -3.96
CA GLU A 56 -7.38 -10.95 -4.73
C GLU A 56 -8.15 -9.69 -5.17
N ALA A 57 -8.25 -8.68 -4.31
CA ALA A 57 -8.83 -7.38 -4.65
C ALA A 57 -8.01 -6.62 -5.71
N LEU A 58 -6.68 -6.74 -5.69
CA LEU A 58 -5.81 -6.15 -6.71
C LEU A 58 -5.94 -6.85 -8.07
N ALA A 59 -6.23 -8.15 -8.07
CA ALA A 59 -6.37 -8.97 -9.27
C ALA A 59 -7.78 -8.90 -9.90
N ASP A 60 -8.69 -8.09 -9.36
CA ASP A 60 -10.04 -7.96 -9.88
C ASP A 60 -10.10 -7.10 -11.17
N ALA A 61 -11.31 -6.93 -11.73
CA ALA A 61 -11.48 -6.24 -13.01
C ALA A 61 -11.52 -4.70 -12.89
N HIS A 62 -11.33 -4.13 -11.70
CA HIS A 62 -11.39 -2.68 -11.50
C HIS A 62 -10.07 -2.00 -11.87
N PRO A 63 -10.12 -0.73 -12.32
CA PRO A 63 -8.92 0.01 -12.67
C PRO A 63 -8.02 0.26 -11.45
N VAL A 64 -6.71 0.17 -11.66
CA VAL A 64 -5.69 0.46 -10.65
C VAL A 64 -5.04 1.81 -10.95
N ILE A 65 -4.85 2.63 -9.90
CA ILE A 65 -4.07 3.86 -9.96
C ILE A 65 -2.71 3.59 -9.32
N ILE A 66 -1.64 3.81 -10.07
CA ILE A 66 -0.27 3.71 -9.56
C ILE A 66 0.26 5.12 -9.33
N TYR A 67 0.63 5.41 -8.08
CA TYR A 67 1.29 6.65 -7.69
C TYR A 67 2.75 6.38 -7.35
N LEU A 68 3.66 7.05 -8.06
CA LEU A 68 5.11 7.00 -7.83
C LEU A 68 5.57 8.39 -7.43
N HIS A 69 6.30 8.50 -6.31
CA HIS A 69 6.86 9.79 -5.90
C HIS A 69 8.15 10.10 -6.68
N GLY A 70 8.48 11.38 -6.81
CA GLY A 70 9.75 11.82 -7.39
C GLY A 70 10.91 11.80 -6.38
N ASN A 71 12.15 11.95 -6.88
CA ASN A 71 13.37 11.90 -6.07
C ASN A 71 13.50 13.02 -5.02
N GLY A 72 12.87 14.17 -5.25
CA GLY A 72 12.93 15.34 -4.35
C GLY A 72 12.07 15.22 -3.09
N GLY A 73 11.34 14.12 -2.95
CA GLY A 73 10.61 13.80 -1.75
C GLY A 73 10.54 12.29 -1.61
N THR A 74 11.34 11.72 -0.71
CA THR A 74 10.79 10.66 0.13
C THR A 74 9.66 11.30 0.93
N ARG A 75 8.57 10.57 1.15
CA ARG A 75 7.55 10.95 2.15
C ARG A 75 8.16 11.71 3.31
#